data_AF-A0A290MS42-F1
#
_entry.id   AF-A0A290MS42-F1
#
_cell.length_a   1.000
_cell.length_b   1.000
_cell.length_c   1.000
_cell.angle_alpha   90.00
_cell.angle_beta   90.00
_cell.angle_gamma   90.00
#
_symmetry.space_group_name_H-M   'P 1'
#
loop_
_entity.id
_entity.type
_entity.pdbx_description
1 polymer ?
#
loop_
_entity_poly.entity_id
_entity_poly.type
_entity_poly.pdbx_seq_one_letter_code
_entity_poly.pdbx_strand_id
1 'polypeptide(L)'
;MTFAEHHKGRVRRGIALAIGLSASACPGALMAANAGDQLYERTLMTAADGRCRLFPPTISSALDAARAQARGATLRSGATELQVAALEQRARGKAASAACDSKDLSVAAARVKKAFEGYSQLLSMTYPGDVSSWKAERSVSATIPVWRLSQPSSFGADRLVFGLAGRAKAVLAVSTFENGQRPYVARIILRDTKRTLGPYLDARSGKNLSGKIPPRNASLVFTAERREEAPLTLLPTGAKTGLAFRFPDAVAEAMSQLDPREAVTVEFAFAGRGEETTRKAYIEVGDFAAGRAFLR
;
A
#
# COMPACT_ATOMS: atom_id res chain seq x y z
N MET A 1 -55.91 -46.77 19.27
CA MET A 1 -55.31 -46.09 20.44
C MET A 1 -53.85 -46.47 20.43
N THR A 2 -52.85 -45.62 20.24
CA THR A 2 -52.70 -44.17 20.35
C THR A 2 -51.51 -43.76 19.48
N PHE A 3 -51.64 -42.62 18.81
CA PHE A 3 -50.59 -41.89 18.09
C PHE A 3 -49.55 -41.32 19.07
N ALA A 4 -48.30 -41.20 18.64
CA ALA A 4 -47.43 -40.08 19.03
C ALA A 4 -46.33 -39.87 17.97
N GLU A 5 -46.40 -38.72 17.30
CA GLU A 5 -45.52 -38.23 16.26
C GLU A 5 -44.17 -37.77 16.82
N HIS A 6 -43.07 -38.06 16.11
CA HIS A 6 -41.77 -37.43 16.33
C HIS A 6 -41.63 -36.19 15.43
N HIS A 7 -41.68 -35.00 16.04
CA HIS A 7 -41.40 -33.73 15.37
C HIS A 7 -39.92 -33.60 14.98
N LYS A 8 -39.67 -33.43 13.67
CA LYS A 8 -38.37 -33.01 13.11
C LYS A 8 -38.17 -31.50 13.32
N GLY A 9 -37.33 -31.14 14.28
CA GLY A 9 -36.82 -29.77 14.47
C GLY A 9 -35.66 -29.46 13.51
N ARG A 10 -35.91 -28.58 12.55
CA ARG A 10 -34.98 -28.08 11.54
C ARG A 10 -34.01 -27.07 12.17
N VAL A 11 -32.76 -27.47 12.42
CA VAL A 11 -31.73 -26.60 12.98
C VAL A 11 -31.26 -25.59 11.92
N ARG A 12 -31.65 -24.32 12.11
CA ARG A 12 -31.09 -23.16 11.41
C ARG A 12 -29.62 -22.99 11.83
N ARG A 13 -28.68 -23.27 10.91
CA ARG A 13 -27.26 -22.92 11.08
C ARG A 13 -27.08 -21.41 10.90
N GLY A 14 -27.09 -20.66 12.00
CA GLY A 14 -26.59 -19.30 12.05
C GLY A 14 -25.06 -19.34 12.11
N ILE A 15 -24.39 -18.78 11.11
CA ILE A 15 -22.94 -18.58 11.14
C ILE A 15 -22.69 -17.37 12.04
N ALA A 16 -22.29 -17.62 13.29
CA ALA A 16 -21.70 -16.61 14.17
C ALA A 16 -20.19 -16.78 14.12
N LEU A 17 -19.49 -15.87 13.43
CA LEU A 17 -18.03 -15.82 13.45
C LEU A 17 -17.60 -14.70 14.39
N ALA A 18 -16.98 -15.07 15.50
CA ALA A 18 -16.34 -14.17 16.44
C ALA A 18 -14.92 -13.84 15.96
N ILE A 19 -14.56 -12.56 15.90
CA ILE A 19 -13.16 -12.12 15.75
C ILE A 19 -12.86 -11.19 16.93
N GLY A 20 -12.11 -11.73 17.90
CA GLY A 20 -11.52 -10.97 19.00
C GLY A 20 -10.19 -10.36 18.59
N LEU A 21 -9.88 -9.18 19.15
CA LEU A 21 -8.55 -8.56 19.06
C LEU A 21 -7.50 -9.53 19.62
N SER A 22 -6.48 -9.86 18.83
CA SER A 22 -5.31 -10.61 19.29
C SER A 22 -4.05 -9.80 19.01
N ALA A 23 -3.32 -9.48 20.07
CA ALA A 23 -1.96 -8.97 20.00
C ALA A 23 -0.97 -10.15 19.85
N SER A 24 -0.03 -10.00 18.92
CA SER A 24 1.33 -10.58 18.88
C SER A 24 1.53 -12.10 19.05
N ALA A 25 1.61 -12.83 17.94
CA ALA A 25 2.63 -13.87 17.66
C ALA A 25 2.51 -14.38 16.20
N CYS A 26 3.64 -14.67 15.55
CA CYS A 26 3.84 -15.01 14.12
C CYS A 26 2.70 -15.77 13.39
N PRO A 27 2.18 -15.24 12.27
CA PRO A 27 1.09 -15.92 11.57
C PRO A 27 1.30 -15.98 10.04
N GLY A 28 1.94 -17.04 9.53
CA GLY A 28 2.10 -17.24 8.08
C GLY A 28 0.87 -17.82 7.40
N ALA A 29 0.21 -18.81 8.01
CA ALA A 29 -0.90 -19.54 7.40
C ALA A 29 -2.29 -19.04 7.83
N LEU A 30 -2.46 -18.62 9.09
CA LEU A 30 -3.74 -18.09 9.60
C LEU A 30 -4.05 -16.66 9.13
N MET A 31 -3.04 -15.90 8.65
CA MET A 31 -3.26 -14.59 8.02
C MET A 31 -3.79 -14.71 6.59
N ALA A 32 -3.56 -15.83 5.89
CA ALA A 32 -3.98 -15.95 4.49
C ALA A 32 -5.52 -16.06 4.38
N ALA A 33 -6.13 -16.89 5.23
CA ALA A 33 -7.58 -17.02 5.31
C ALA A 33 -8.25 -15.70 5.75
N ASN A 34 -7.66 -14.99 6.72
CA ASN A 34 -8.21 -13.71 7.17
C ASN A 34 -8.05 -12.58 6.14
N ALA A 35 -6.98 -12.56 5.35
CA ALA A 35 -6.71 -11.46 4.42
C ALA A 35 -7.70 -11.47 3.25
N GLY A 36 -7.99 -12.65 2.72
CA GLY A 36 -9.00 -12.83 1.67
C GLY A 36 -10.41 -12.43 2.15
N ASP A 37 -10.82 -12.88 3.34
CA ASP A 37 -12.12 -12.51 3.90
C ASP A 37 -12.23 -11.00 4.15
N GLN A 38 -11.17 -10.39 4.72
CA GLN A 38 -11.11 -8.94 4.91
C GLN A 38 -11.16 -8.18 3.57
N LEU A 39 -10.49 -8.68 2.53
CA LEU A 39 -10.55 -8.08 1.20
C LEU A 39 -11.97 -8.15 0.63
N TYR A 40 -12.64 -9.29 0.77
CA TYR A 40 -14.01 -9.46 0.33
C TYR A 40 -14.96 -8.48 1.04
N GLU A 41 -14.92 -8.44 2.37
CA GLU A 41 -15.78 -7.57 3.18
C GLU A 41 -15.58 -6.09 2.84
N ARG A 42 -14.32 -5.65 2.76
CA ARG A 42 -13.98 -4.24 2.48
C ARG A 42 -14.34 -3.86 1.05
N THR A 43 -14.13 -4.76 0.09
CA THR A 43 -14.55 -4.53 -1.30
C THR A 43 -16.06 -4.45 -1.42
N LEU A 44 -16.79 -5.36 -0.77
CA LEU A 44 -18.25 -5.37 -0.75
C LEU A 44 -18.77 -4.05 -0.18
N MET A 45 -18.28 -3.63 0.98
CA MET A 45 -18.73 -2.38 1.61
C MET A 45 -18.36 -1.14 0.80
N THR A 46 -17.20 -1.13 0.14
CA THR A 46 -16.83 -0.01 -0.75
C THR A 46 -17.76 0.08 -1.95
N ALA A 47 -18.05 -1.07 -2.58
CA ALA A 47 -18.96 -1.12 -3.74
C ALA A 47 -20.41 -0.79 -3.34
N ALA A 48 -20.87 -1.27 -2.19
CA ALA A 48 -22.19 -0.98 -1.67
C ALA A 48 -22.34 0.50 -1.31
N ASP A 49 -21.32 1.13 -0.72
CA ASP A 49 -21.30 2.57 -0.47
C ASP A 49 -21.42 3.39 -1.75
N GLY A 50 -20.61 3.08 -2.78
CA GLY A 50 -20.65 3.81 -4.05
C GLY A 50 -22.04 3.82 -4.71
N ARG A 51 -22.82 2.75 -4.53
CA ARG A 51 -24.19 2.63 -5.07
C ARG A 51 -25.25 3.21 -4.14
N CYS A 52 -25.17 2.92 -2.85
CA CYS A 52 -26.23 3.21 -1.88
C CYS A 52 -25.96 4.46 -1.03
N ARG A 53 -24.80 5.14 -1.21
CA ARG A 53 -24.39 6.34 -0.46
C ARG A 53 -24.45 6.12 1.05
N LEU A 54 -23.87 5.02 1.53
CA LEU A 54 -23.97 4.57 2.92
C LEU A 54 -23.16 5.44 3.88
N PHE A 55 -22.12 6.09 3.37
CA PHE A 55 -21.09 6.74 4.14
C PHE A 55 -20.78 8.16 3.63
N PRO A 56 -20.35 9.07 4.52
CA PRO A 56 -19.74 10.33 4.13
C PRO A 56 -18.33 10.10 3.54
N PRO A 57 -17.79 11.07 2.76
CA PRO A 57 -16.52 10.89 2.05
C PRO A 57 -15.32 10.49 2.93
N THR A 58 -15.28 10.94 4.19
CA THR A 58 -14.20 10.60 5.13
C THR A 58 -14.18 9.10 5.49
N ILE A 59 -15.36 8.49 5.65
CA ILE A 59 -15.49 7.06 5.90
C ILE A 59 -15.21 6.27 4.62
N SER A 60 -15.72 6.72 3.46
CA SER A 60 -15.43 6.09 2.16
C SER A 60 -13.93 6.05 1.88
N SER A 61 -13.21 7.14 2.17
CA SER A 61 -11.75 7.23 2.03
C SER A 61 -11.00 6.24 2.95
N ALA A 62 -11.43 6.13 4.21
CA ALA A 62 -10.89 5.15 5.15
C ALA A 62 -11.11 3.71 4.68
N LEU A 63 -12.29 3.44 4.12
CA LEU A 63 -12.66 2.14 3.60
C LEU A 63 -11.85 1.77 2.35
N ASP A 64 -11.58 2.73 1.47
CA ASP A 64 -10.65 2.57 0.34
C ASP A 64 -9.24 2.19 0.83
N ALA A 65 -8.73 2.87 1.87
CA ALA A 65 -7.42 2.55 2.46
C ALA A 65 -7.41 1.15 3.07
N ALA A 66 -8.46 0.77 3.81
CA ALA A 66 -8.59 -0.56 4.39
C ALA A 66 -8.69 -1.65 3.30
N ARG A 67 -9.42 -1.41 2.21
CA ARG A 67 -9.51 -2.32 1.06
C ARG A 67 -8.14 -2.51 0.42
N ALA A 68 -7.42 -1.42 0.14
CA ALA A 68 -6.08 -1.48 -0.44
C ALA A 68 -5.11 -2.27 0.45
N GLN A 69 -5.18 -2.10 1.77
CA GLN A 69 -4.37 -2.88 2.72
C GLN A 69 -4.72 -4.38 2.68
N ALA A 70 -6.00 -4.73 2.66
CA ALA A 70 -6.42 -6.14 2.58
C ALA A 70 -6.00 -6.78 1.24
N ARG A 71 -6.06 -6.01 0.15
CA ARG A 71 -5.57 -6.44 -1.16
C ARG A 71 -4.09 -6.77 -1.10
N GLY A 72 -3.30 -5.87 -0.52
CA GLY A 72 -1.86 -6.08 -0.37
C GLY A 72 -1.53 -7.29 0.50
N ALA A 73 -2.22 -7.45 1.63
CA ALA A 73 -2.08 -8.61 2.51
C ALA A 73 -2.44 -9.93 1.81
N THR A 74 -3.47 -9.94 0.96
CA THR A 74 -3.89 -11.13 0.20
C THR A 74 -2.83 -11.52 -0.85
N LEU A 75 -2.21 -10.56 -1.52
CA LEU A 75 -1.12 -10.84 -2.47
C LEU A 75 0.12 -11.38 -1.74
N ARG A 76 0.49 -10.77 -0.62
CA ARG A 76 1.62 -11.24 0.20
C ARG A 76 1.39 -12.61 0.84
N SER A 77 0.14 -13.02 1.07
CA SER A 77 -0.19 -14.37 1.53
C SER A 77 -0.07 -15.46 0.45
N GLY A 78 0.36 -15.10 -0.76
CA GLY A 78 0.63 -16.01 -1.86
C GLY A 78 -0.44 -16.05 -2.94
N ALA A 79 -1.53 -15.28 -2.81
CA ALA A 79 -2.52 -15.20 -3.87
C ALA A 79 -1.92 -14.58 -5.15
N THR A 80 -2.44 -15.04 -6.29
CA THR A 80 -2.19 -14.42 -7.58
C THR A 80 -3.09 -13.21 -7.79
N GLU A 81 -2.67 -12.31 -8.67
CA GLU A 81 -3.49 -11.17 -9.11
C GLU A 81 -4.86 -11.61 -9.67
N LEU A 82 -4.91 -12.74 -10.39
CA LEU A 82 -6.17 -13.31 -10.89
C LEU A 82 -7.12 -13.76 -9.77
N GLN A 83 -6.58 -14.41 -8.72
CA GLN A 83 -7.38 -14.83 -7.57
C GLN A 83 -7.93 -13.63 -6.78
N VAL A 84 -7.10 -12.60 -6.58
CA VAL A 84 -7.49 -11.34 -5.93
C VAL A 84 -8.57 -10.63 -6.75
N ALA A 85 -8.37 -10.48 -8.06
CA ALA A 85 -9.35 -9.87 -8.94
C ALA A 85 -10.69 -10.64 -8.92
N ALA A 86 -10.65 -11.97 -9.00
CA ALA A 86 -11.85 -12.79 -8.93
C ALA A 86 -12.60 -12.62 -7.59
N LEU A 87 -11.88 -12.54 -6.47
CA LEU A 87 -12.46 -12.32 -5.15
C LEU A 87 -13.14 -10.95 -5.05
N GLU A 88 -12.48 -9.89 -5.52
CA GLU A 88 -13.06 -8.55 -5.55
C GLU A 88 -14.28 -8.48 -6.48
N GLN A 89 -14.26 -9.15 -7.64
CA GLN A 89 -15.41 -9.22 -8.54
C GLN A 89 -16.61 -9.91 -7.88
N ARG A 90 -16.39 -11.01 -7.14
CA ARG A 90 -17.46 -11.64 -6.36
C ARG A 90 -18.04 -10.69 -5.32
N ALA A 91 -17.19 -9.94 -4.61
CA ALA A 91 -17.63 -8.95 -3.62
C ALA A 91 -18.46 -7.83 -4.26
N ARG A 92 -18.02 -7.31 -5.43
CA ARG A 92 -18.76 -6.31 -6.21
C ARG A 92 -20.10 -6.86 -6.72
N GLY A 93 -20.13 -8.09 -7.23
CA GLY A 93 -21.37 -8.76 -7.65
C GLY A 93 -22.35 -8.94 -6.49
N LYS A 94 -21.86 -9.33 -5.31
CA LYS A 94 -22.70 -9.42 -4.11
C LYS A 94 -23.25 -8.05 -3.72
N ALA A 95 -22.42 -7.01 -3.70
CA ALA A 95 -22.85 -5.64 -3.44
C ALA A 95 -23.94 -5.20 -4.43
N ALA A 96 -23.76 -5.46 -5.73
CA ALA A 96 -24.74 -5.13 -6.77
C ALA A 96 -26.08 -5.88 -6.62
N SER A 97 -26.08 -7.07 -6.01
CA SER A 97 -27.31 -7.85 -5.77
C SER A 97 -28.07 -7.49 -4.48
N ALA A 98 -27.42 -6.86 -3.50
CA ALA A 98 -28.06 -6.53 -2.23
C ALA A 98 -29.01 -5.33 -2.41
N ALA A 99 -30.15 -5.29 -1.72
CA ALA A 99 -30.99 -4.09 -1.68
C ALA A 99 -30.36 -3.04 -0.74
N CYS A 100 -30.44 -1.75 -1.11
CA CYS A 100 -29.82 -0.68 -0.32
C CYS A 100 -30.45 -0.50 1.07
N ASP A 101 -31.72 -0.89 1.23
CA ASP A 101 -32.49 -0.90 2.48
C ASP A 101 -32.44 -2.25 3.23
N SER A 102 -31.62 -3.20 2.75
CA SER A 102 -31.52 -4.50 3.41
C SER A 102 -30.98 -4.38 4.84
N LYS A 103 -31.54 -5.19 5.73
CA LYS A 103 -31.13 -5.26 7.14
C LYS A 103 -29.65 -5.61 7.29
N ASP A 104 -29.16 -6.55 6.49
CA ASP A 104 -27.76 -6.99 6.54
C ASP A 104 -26.79 -5.87 6.16
N LEU A 105 -27.12 -5.09 5.11
CA LEU A 105 -26.29 -3.96 4.70
C LEU A 105 -26.30 -2.84 5.75
N SER A 106 -27.46 -2.59 6.36
CA SER A 106 -27.58 -1.61 7.46
C SER A 106 -26.72 -1.99 8.66
N VAL A 107 -26.73 -3.28 9.06
CA VAL A 107 -25.89 -3.80 10.15
C VAL A 107 -24.40 -3.70 9.81
N ALA A 108 -24.02 -4.09 8.59
CA ALA A 108 -22.63 -3.99 8.16
C ALA A 108 -22.16 -2.52 8.12
N ALA A 109 -22.99 -1.61 7.62
CA ALA A 109 -22.69 -0.17 7.59
C ALA A 109 -22.53 0.42 9.00
N ALA A 110 -23.37 0.01 9.96
CA ALA A 110 -23.22 0.44 11.36
C ALA A 110 -21.87 0.00 11.96
N ARG A 111 -21.40 -1.21 11.63
CA ARG A 111 -20.08 -1.70 12.09
C ARG A 111 -18.93 -0.88 11.48
N VAL A 112 -19.01 -0.53 10.20
CA VAL A 112 -18.01 0.33 9.55
C VAL A 112 -17.96 1.71 10.21
N LYS A 113 -19.12 2.32 10.48
CA LYS A 113 -19.19 3.61 11.18
C LYS A 113 -18.54 3.56 12.56
N LYS A 114 -18.85 2.53 13.35
CA LYS A 114 -18.25 2.32 14.67
C LYS A 114 -16.74 2.11 14.59
N ALA A 115 -16.25 1.31 13.64
CA ALA A 115 -14.82 1.10 13.46
C ALA A 115 -14.09 2.39 13.04
N PHE A 116 -14.76 3.24 12.26
CA PHE A 116 -14.20 4.51 11.81
C PHE A 116 -13.96 5.51 12.96
N GLU A 117 -14.77 5.49 14.02
CA GLU A 117 -14.60 6.36 15.19
C GLU A 117 -13.16 6.26 15.73
N GLY A 118 -12.65 5.04 15.92
CA GLY A 118 -11.27 4.80 16.34
C GLY A 118 -10.24 5.19 15.27
N TYR A 119 -10.49 4.85 14.00
CA TYR A 119 -9.59 5.17 12.89
C TYR A 119 -9.42 6.68 12.66
N SER A 120 -10.48 7.46 12.91
CA SER A 120 -10.46 8.92 12.72
C SER A 120 -9.45 9.62 13.63
N GLN A 121 -9.16 9.03 14.80
CA GLN A 121 -8.22 9.56 15.77
C GLN A 121 -6.75 9.20 15.48
N LEU A 122 -6.50 8.30 14.52
CA LEU A 122 -5.14 7.90 14.17
C LEU A 122 -4.43 9.00 13.37
N LEU A 123 -3.33 9.50 13.93
CA LEU A 123 -2.46 10.49 13.28
C LEU A 123 -1.35 9.83 12.45
N SER A 124 -0.99 8.59 12.76
CA SER A 124 0.03 7.84 12.03
C SER A 124 -0.35 6.36 11.94
N MET A 125 0.15 5.70 10.90
CA MET A 125 -0.05 4.27 10.68
C MET A 125 1.15 3.69 9.95
N THR A 126 1.55 2.48 10.35
CA THR A 126 2.59 1.71 9.66
C THR A 126 1.94 0.65 8.79
N TYR A 127 2.33 0.64 7.52
CA TYR A 127 1.84 -0.25 6.50
C TYR A 127 2.93 -1.27 6.15
N PRO A 128 2.66 -2.58 6.30
CA PRO A 128 3.69 -3.60 6.18
C PRO A 128 4.16 -3.81 4.72
N GLY A 129 5.42 -4.22 4.60
CA GLY A 129 6.03 -4.85 3.43
C GLY A 129 6.82 -6.09 3.87
N ASP A 130 7.35 -6.89 2.94
CA ASP A 130 8.14 -8.09 3.26
C ASP A 130 9.55 -7.72 3.77
N VAL A 131 10.07 -6.58 3.31
CA VAL A 131 11.44 -6.11 3.54
C VAL A 131 11.45 -4.79 4.30
N SER A 132 10.55 -3.88 3.98
CA SER A 132 10.48 -2.53 4.55
C SER A 132 9.04 -2.06 4.68
N SER A 133 8.76 -1.30 5.74
CA SER A 133 7.43 -0.78 6.01
C SER A 133 7.29 0.66 5.53
N TRP A 134 6.07 1.02 5.15
CA TRP A 134 5.67 2.38 4.86
C TRP A 134 5.13 3.05 6.11
N LYS A 135 5.67 4.22 6.47
CA LYS A 135 5.12 5.05 7.54
C LYS A 135 4.26 6.14 6.95
N ALA A 136 2.97 6.18 7.32
CA ALA A 136 2.03 7.20 6.91
C ALA A 136 1.70 8.13 8.08
N GLU A 137 1.71 9.44 7.84
CA GLU A 137 1.46 10.48 8.84
C GLU A 137 0.47 11.52 8.29
N ARG A 138 -0.61 11.80 9.03
CA ARG A 138 -1.60 12.82 8.68
C ARG A 138 -1.17 14.23 9.04
N SER A 139 -0.25 14.35 10.00
CA SER A 139 0.33 15.62 10.40
C SER A 139 0.86 16.38 9.19
N VAL A 140 0.47 17.65 9.09
CA VAL A 140 0.90 18.54 8.01
C VAL A 140 1.36 19.84 8.64
N SER A 141 2.47 20.36 8.15
CA SER A 141 2.87 21.73 8.42
C SER A 141 2.61 22.58 7.18
N ALA A 142 2.17 23.82 7.40
CA ALA A 142 1.89 24.77 6.32
C ALA A 142 3.17 25.25 5.64
N THR A 143 4.29 25.28 6.37
CA THR A 143 5.55 25.90 5.94
C THR A 143 6.72 24.94 5.91
N ILE A 144 6.73 23.92 6.78
CA ILE A 144 7.84 22.98 6.92
C ILE A 144 7.45 21.67 6.22
N PRO A 145 8.17 21.24 5.17
CA PRO A 145 7.88 19.97 4.54
C PRO A 145 8.24 18.82 5.50
N VAL A 146 7.28 17.94 5.75
CA VAL A 146 7.44 16.70 6.52
C VAL A 146 7.00 15.52 5.68
N TRP A 147 7.56 14.34 5.97
CA TRP A 147 7.11 13.10 5.35
C TRP A 147 5.64 12.85 5.69
N ARG A 148 4.82 12.63 4.67
CA ARG A 148 3.43 12.19 4.79
C ARG A 148 3.31 10.69 4.59
N LEU A 149 4.11 10.15 3.69
CA LEU A 149 4.27 8.72 3.47
C LEU A 149 5.74 8.48 3.15
N SER A 150 6.43 7.60 3.87
CA SER A 150 7.85 7.37 3.63
C SER A 150 8.28 5.94 3.87
N GLN A 151 9.30 5.54 3.12
CA GLN A 151 10.05 4.30 3.32
C GLN A 151 11.55 4.63 3.29
N PRO A 152 12.29 4.35 4.37
CA PRO A 152 13.74 4.44 4.35
C PRO A 152 14.34 3.27 3.56
N SER A 153 15.50 3.49 2.93
CA SER A 153 16.28 2.48 2.23
C SER A 153 17.77 2.79 2.33
N SER A 154 18.60 1.75 2.23
CA SER A 154 20.06 1.84 2.28
C SER A 154 20.64 1.12 1.07
N PHE A 155 21.73 1.65 0.50
CA PHE A 155 22.36 1.08 -0.69
C PHE A 155 23.87 1.34 -0.66
N GLY A 156 24.67 0.28 -0.43
CA GLY A 156 26.07 0.45 -0.06
C GLY A 156 26.19 1.23 1.26
N ALA A 157 27.05 2.25 1.28
CA ALA A 157 27.19 3.17 2.40
C ALA A 157 26.18 4.34 2.37
N ASP A 158 25.42 4.48 1.28
CA ASP A 158 24.49 5.57 1.05
C ASP A 158 23.10 5.28 1.65
N ARG A 159 22.34 6.34 1.93
CA ARG A 159 20.99 6.25 2.53
C ARG A 159 19.98 7.07 1.74
N LEU A 160 18.74 6.59 1.72
CA LEU A 160 17.61 7.18 1.01
C LEU A 160 16.37 7.15 1.92
N VAL A 161 15.54 8.19 1.85
CA VAL A 161 14.13 8.13 2.20
C VAL A 161 13.32 8.50 0.98
N PHE A 162 12.37 7.64 0.61
CA PHE A 162 11.51 7.85 -0.54
C PHE A 162 10.04 7.92 -0.12
N GLY A 163 9.27 8.78 -0.77
CA GLY A 163 7.82 8.81 -0.60
C GLY A 163 7.18 10.17 -0.91
N LEU A 164 6.11 10.50 -0.17
CA LEU A 164 5.31 11.71 -0.35
C LEU A 164 5.59 12.70 0.79
N ALA A 165 5.88 13.95 0.45
CA ALA A 165 6.20 14.99 1.43
C ALA A 165 5.35 16.25 1.29
N GLY A 166 5.16 16.93 2.43
CA GLY A 166 4.47 18.23 2.51
C GLY A 166 2.98 18.18 2.18
N ARG A 167 2.35 19.36 2.13
CA ARG A 167 0.91 19.50 1.86
C ARG A 167 0.53 19.05 0.45
N ALA A 168 1.38 19.34 -0.53
CA ALA A 168 1.18 18.95 -1.92
C ALA A 168 1.42 17.45 -2.17
N LYS A 169 1.90 16.69 -1.16
CA LYS A 169 2.24 15.26 -1.29
C LYS A 169 3.21 15.00 -2.44
N ALA A 170 4.22 15.87 -2.58
CA ALA A 170 5.21 15.78 -3.65
C ALA A 170 5.99 14.46 -3.54
N VAL A 171 6.20 13.78 -4.68
CA VAL A 171 7.01 12.56 -4.74
C VAL A 171 8.49 12.94 -4.65
N LEU A 172 9.16 12.50 -3.59
CA LEU A 172 10.56 12.82 -3.30
C LEU A 172 11.40 11.56 -3.08
N ALA A 173 12.64 11.60 -3.57
CA ALA A 173 13.75 10.79 -3.09
C ALA A 173 14.75 11.71 -2.41
N VAL A 174 14.98 11.52 -1.10
CA VAL A 174 15.95 12.30 -0.32
C VAL A 174 17.09 11.41 0.10
N SER A 175 18.30 11.73 -0.38
CA SER A 175 19.46 10.86 -0.19
C SER A 175 20.66 11.58 0.39
N THR A 176 21.45 10.82 1.14
CA THR A 176 22.80 11.19 1.55
C THR A 176 23.80 10.25 0.92
N PHE A 177 24.87 10.82 0.37
CA PHE A 177 25.93 10.08 -0.28
C PHE A 177 27.22 10.22 0.52
N GLU A 178 27.96 9.12 0.59
CA GLU A 178 29.29 9.09 1.20
C GLU A 178 30.23 10.10 0.52
N ASN A 179 31.16 10.66 1.29
CA ASN A 179 32.20 11.58 0.81
C ASN A 179 31.66 12.84 0.09
N GLY A 180 30.41 13.20 0.34
CA GLY A 180 29.78 14.39 -0.24
C GLY A 180 29.57 14.30 -1.75
N GLN A 181 29.57 13.09 -2.33
CA GLN A 181 29.30 12.92 -3.76
C GLN A 181 27.91 13.42 -4.12
N ARG A 182 27.79 14.05 -5.30
CA ARG A 182 26.55 14.74 -5.70
C ARG A 182 26.10 14.22 -7.07
N PRO A 183 25.08 13.34 -7.13
CA PRO A 183 24.51 12.96 -8.41
C PRO A 183 23.84 14.16 -9.06
N TYR A 184 23.93 14.23 -10.39
CA TYR A 184 23.32 15.32 -11.16
C TYR A 184 21.90 14.99 -11.61
N VAL A 185 21.54 13.70 -11.66
CA VAL A 185 20.21 13.24 -12.02
C VAL A 185 19.80 12.05 -11.14
N ALA A 186 18.50 11.95 -10.90
CA ALA A 186 17.87 10.76 -10.35
C ALA A 186 16.74 10.30 -11.28
N ARG A 187 16.55 8.99 -11.38
CA ARG A 187 15.50 8.35 -12.17
C ARG A 187 14.76 7.33 -11.32
N ILE A 188 13.44 7.28 -11.44
CA ILE A 188 12.62 6.22 -10.86
C ILE A 188 12.25 5.25 -11.96
N ILE A 189 12.44 3.97 -11.69
CA ILE A 189 12.24 2.90 -12.65
C ILE A 189 11.34 1.85 -12.01
N LEU A 190 10.17 1.64 -12.61
CA LEU A 190 9.13 0.77 -12.11
C LEU A 190 8.41 0.07 -13.26
N ARG A 191 7.66 -1.00 -12.98
CA ARG A 191 7.05 -1.84 -14.02
C ARG A 191 5.96 -1.09 -14.78
N ASP A 192 5.96 -1.22 -16.09
CA ASP A 192 4.82 -0.82 -16.92
C ASP A 192 3.77 -1.93 -16.88
N THR A 193 2.72 -1.74 -16.08
CA THR A 193 1.64 -2.71 -15.92
C THR A 193 0.85 -2.96 -17.20
N LYS A 194 0.93 -2.07 -18.20
CA LYS A 194 0.28 -2.24 -19.50
C LYS A 194 1.04 -3.16 -20.44
N ARG A 195 2.32 -3.44 -20.15
CA ARG A 195 3.22 -4.22 -21.01
C ARG A 195 3.53 -5.60 -20.45
N THR A 196 3.00 -5.94 -19.27
CA THR A 196 3.32 -7.20 -18.58
C THR A 196 2.05 -7.92 -18.13
N LEU A 197 2.12 -9.25 -18.06
CA LEU A 197 1.01 -10.08 -17.59
C LEU A 197 0.98 -10.23 -16.06
N GLY A 198 2.03 -9.80 -15.37
CA GLY A 198 2.17 -9.93 -13.93
C GLY A 198 3.43 -9.25 -13.39
N PRO A 199 3.66 -9.37 -12.08
CA PRO A 199 4.83 -8.82 -11.42
C PRO A 199 6.10 -9.63 -11.73
N TYR A 200 7.26 -8.97 -11.66
CA TYR A 200 8.56 -9.66 -11.75
C TYR A 200 9.04 -10.03 -10.36
N LEU A 201 8.84 -11.29 -9.97
CA LEU A 201 9.21 -11.83 -8.66
C LEU A 201 10.13 -13.03 -8.86
N ASP A 202 11.45 -12.88 -8.66
CA ASP A 202 12.35 -14.03 -8.60
C ASP A 202 12.21 -14.71 -7.23
N ALA A 203 11.57 -15.89 -7.19
CA ALA A 203 11.40 -16.65 -5.96
C ALA A 203 12.73 -16.95 -5.24
N ARG A 204 13.85 -17.03 -5.97
CA ARG A 204 15.19 -17.29 -5.42
C ARG A 204 15.78 -16.07 -4.72
N SER A 205 15.28 -14.86 -5.02
CA SER A 205 15.82 -13.64 -4.42
C SER A 205 15.35 -13.45 -2.97
N GLY A 206 14.32 -14.16 -2.53
CA GLY A 206 13.77 -14.05 -1.17
C GLY A 206 13.43 -12.60 -0.82
N LYS A 207 14.11 -12.05 0.21
CA LYS A 207 13.95 -10.65 0.64
C LYS A 207 14.80 -9.64 -0.15
N ASN A 208 15.61 -10.08 -1.12
CA ASN A 208 16.41 -9.17 -1.93
C ASN A 208 15.54 -8.46 -2.97
N LEU A 209 15.36 -7.15 -2.78
CA LEU A 209 14.54 -6.29 -3.66
C LEU A 209 15.09 -6.18 -5.08
N SER A 210 16.39 -6.38 -5.31
CA SER A 210 16.97 -6.35 -6.66
C SER A 210 16.47 -7.48 -7.56
N GLY A 211 15.96 -8.59 -7.00
CA GLY A 211 15.30 -9.67 -7.75
C GLY A 211 13.79 -9.48 -7.93
N LYS A 212 13.26 -8.33 -7.49
CA LYS A 212 11.83 -7.98 -7.52
C LYS A 212 11.53 -6.77 -8.42
N ILE A 213 12.44 -6.46 -9.34
CA ILE A 213 12.35 -5.33 -10.28
C ILE A 213 12.06 -5.82 -11.71
N PRO A 214 11.36 -5.02 -12.53
CA PRO A 214 11.20 -5.33 -13.96
C PRO A 214 12.51 -5.19 -14.75
N PRO A 215 12.67 -5.94 -15.87
CA PRO A 215 13.68 -5.64 -16.86
C PRO A 215 13.39 -4.30 -17.55
N ARG A 216 14.43 -3.64 -18.07
CA ARG A 216 14.35 -2.28 -18.64
C ARG A 216 13.29 -2.11 -19.73
N ASN A 217 13.11 -3.12 -20.59
CA ASN A 217 12.13 -3.08 -21.67
C ASN A 217 10.67 -3.19 -21.20
N ALA A 218 10.45 -3.55 -19.93
CA ALA A 218 9.14 -3.61 -19.27
C ALA A 218 8.99 -2.54 -18.19
N SER A 219 9.83 -1.51 -18.19
CA SER A 219 9.81 -0.42 -17.21
C SER A 219 9.26 0.88 -17.78
N LEU A 220 8.58 1.64 -16.93
CA LEU A 220 8.49 3.09 -17.03
C LEU A 220 9.73 3.72 -16.37
N VAL A 221 10.21 4.82 -16.94
CA VAL A 221 11.33 5.60 -16.40
C VAL A 221 10.89 7.04 -16.22
N PHE A 222 10.97 7.54 -14.99
CA PHE A 222 10.65 8.92 -14.64
C PHE A 222 11.92 9.64 -14.18
N THR A 223 12.31 10.70 -14.88
CA THR A 223 13.42 11.55 -14.46
C THR A 223 12.95 12.56 -13.42
N ALA A 224 13.79 12.87 -12.43
CA ALA A 224 13.52 13.94 -11.48
C ALA A 224 13.38 15.29 -12.20
N GLU A 225 12.32 16.03 -11.89
CA GLU A 225 12.03 17.35 -12.44
C GLU A 225 12.86 18.44 -11.75
N ARG A 226 13.28 18.20 -10.52
CA ARG A 226 14.06 19.14 -9.71
C ARG A 226 15.02 18.40 -8.78
N ARG A 227 16.17 19.03 -8.56
CA ARG A 227 17.15 18.67 -7.53
C ARG A 227 17.43 19.89 -6.66
N GLU A 228 17.40 19.72 -5.35
CA GLU A 228 17.70 20.79 -4.39
C GLU A 228 18.35 20.23 -3.12
N GLU A 229 18.89 21.11 -2.26
CA GLU A 229 19.30 20.71 -0.92
C GLU A 229 18.08 20.29 -0.11
N ALA A 230 18.18 19.15 0.56
CA ALA A 230 17.07 18.61 1.32
C ALA A 230 16.88 19.38 2.64
N PRO A 231 15.64 19.76 2.99
CA PRO A 231 15.31 20.27 4.31
C PRO A 231 15.67 19.26 5.40
N LEU A 232 16.15 19.75 6.55
CA LEU A 232 16.54 18.90 7.69
C LEU A 232 15.44 17.92 8.13
N THR A 233 14.18 18.33 8.03
CA THR A 233 12.99 17.52 8.38
C THR A 233 12.73 16.34 7.45
N LEU A 234 13.36 16.31 6.28
CA LEU A 234 13.21 15.23 5.30
C LEU A 234 14.44 14.32 5.21
N LEU A 235 15.55 14.68 5.86
CA LEU A 235 16.79 13.93 5.80
C LEU A 235 16.66 12.54 6.43
N PRO A 236 17.40 11.53 5.93
CA PRO A 236 17.59 10.26 6.62
C PRO A 236 18.06 10.47 8.06
N THR A 237 17.63 9.62 9.00
CA THR A 237 17.96 9.75 10.43
C THR A 237 19.46 9.94 10.67
N GLY A 238 19.84 11.01 11.37
CA GLY A 238 21.23 11.31 11.72
C GLY A 238 22.05 11.95 10.59
N ALA A 239 21.48 12.21 9.42
CA ALA A 239 22.12 13.01 8.39
C ALA A 239 22.05 14.51 8.70
N LYS A 240 23.09 15.25 8.31
CA LYS A 240 23.17 16.71 8.45
C LYS A 240 22.91 17.47 7.14
N THR A 241 23.16 16.82 6.01
CA THR A 241 22.99 17.35 4.65
C THR A 241 22.50 16.22 3.75
N GLY A 242 21.95 16.57 2.58
CA GLY A 242 21.45 15.60 1.62
C GLY A 242 20.77 16.29 0.45
N LEU A 243 20.50 15.53 -0.61
CA LEU A 243 19.84 16.03 -1.81
C LEU A 243 18.41 15.53 -1.88
N ALA A 244 17.48 16.41 -2.20
CA ALA A 244 16.10 16.08 -2.54
C ALA A 244 15.92 16.08 -4.06
N PHE A 245 15.36 15.00 -4.57
CA PHE A 245 14.96 14.84 -5.98
C PHE A 245 13.44 14.76 -6.05
N ARG A 246 12.83 15.69 -6.78
CA ARG A 246 11.38 15.75 -6.97
C ARG A 246 10.98 15.09 -8.28
N PHE A 247 9.95 14.26 -8.22
CA PHE A 247 9.43 13.52 -9.36
C PHE A 247 7.99 13.92 -9.69
N PRO A 248 7.52 13.66 -10.92
CA PRO A 248 6.14 13.88 -11.30
C PRO A 248 5.18 13.01 -10.46
N ASP A 249 3.96 13.50 -10.22
CA ASP A 249 2.91 12.77 -9.49
C ASP A 249 2.53 11.44 -10.15
N ALA A 250 2.78 11.32 -11.47
CA ALA A 250 2.61 10.07 -12.23
C ALA A 250 3.39 8.89 -11.65
N VAL A 251 4.49 9.12 -10.91
CA VAL A 251 5.21 8.07 -10.18
C VAL A 251 4.32 7.46 -9.09
N ALA A 252 3.65 8.29 -8.29
CA ALA A 252 2.77 7.81 -7.23
C ALA A 252 1.55 7.07 -7.80
N GLU A 253 1.01 7.53 -8.93
CA GLU A 253 -0.06 6.81 -9.62
C GLU A 253 0.39 5.45 -10.13
N ALA A 254 1.50 5.40 -10.87
CA ALA A 254 2.02 4.15 -11.44
C ALA A 254 2.41 3.15 -10.34
N MET A 255 3.06 3.61 -9.28
CA MET A 255 3.44 2.78 -8.14
C MET A 255 2.24 2.23 -7.36
N SER A 256 1.11 2.96 -7.32
CA SER A 256 -0.14 2.48 -6.70
C SER A 256 -0.78 1.31 -7.45
N GLN A 257 -0.35 1.03 -8.68
CA GLN A 257 -0.86 -0.07 -9.53
C GLN A 257 0.04 -1.33 -9.49
N LEU A 258 1.18 -1.27 -8.80
CA LEU A 258 2.11 -2.39 -8.73
C LEU A 258 1.65 -3.45 -7.74
N ASP A 259 2.17 -4.66 -7.91
CA ASP A 259 2.01 -5.70 -6.89
C ASP A 259 2.85 -5.30 -5.67
N PRO A 260 2.31 -5.40 -4.45
CA PRO A 260 3.01 -5.00 -3.21
C PRO A 260 4.32 -5.76 -2.98
N ARG A 261 4.52 -6.92 -3.62
CA ARG A 261 5.73 -7.74 -3.50
C ARG A 261 6.87 -7.26 -4.41
N GLU A 262 6.60 -6.33 -5.32
CA GLU A 262 7.59 -5.77 -6.24
C GLU A 262 8.45 -4.70 -5.58
N ALA A 263 9.51 -4.31 -6.29
CA ALA A 263 10.36 -3.20 -5.94
C ALA A 263 10.45 -2.18 -7.08
N VAL A 264 10.68 -0.93 -6.69
CA VAL A 264 11.00 0.20 -7.55
C VAL A 264 12.49 0.52 -7.41
N THR A 265 13.14 0.88 -8.51
CA THR A 265 14.54 1.33 -8.48
C THR A 265 14.59 2.85 -8.48
N VAL A 266 15.38 3.42 -7.57
CA VAL A 266 15.85 4.81 -7.66
C VAL A 266 17.29 4.78 -8.12
N GLU A 267 17.55 5.29 -9.32
CA GLU A 267 18.88 5.34 -9.92
C GLU A 267 19.43 6.76 -9.85
N PHE A 268 20.64 6.90 -9.31
CA PHE A 268 21.37 8.16 -9.23
C PHE A 268 22.56 8.12 -10.18
N ALA A 269 22.70 9.13 -11.05
CA ALA A 269 23.83 9.21 -11.95
C ALA A 269 24.82 10.30 -11.53
N PHE A 270 26.09 9.96 -11.57
CA PHE A 270 27.22 10.79 -11.15
C PHE A 270 28.13 11.05 -12.33
N ALA A 271 28.63 12.29 -12.42
CA ALA A 271 29.64 12.63 -13.41
C ALA A 271 30.98 11.99 -13.00
N GLY A 272 31.55 11.16 -13.86
CA GLY A 272 32.88 10.58 -13.70
C GLY A 272 33.91 11.25 -14.61
N ARG A 273 35.19 10.96 -14.38
CA ARG A 273 36.30 11.34 -15.28
C ARG A 273 36.30 10.44 -16.52
N GLY A 274 35.25 10.50 -17.34
CA GLY A 274 35.15 9.79 -18.63
C GLY A 274 33.85 9.03 -18.85
N GLU A 275 33.23 8.47 -17.80
CA GLU A 275 31.97 7.72 -17.91
C GLU A 275 30.96 8.10 -16.82
N GLU A 276 29.66 8.06 -17.16
CA GLU A 276 28.56 8.19 -16.20
C GLU A 276 28.52 6.94 -15.32
N THR A 277 28.61 7.12 -14.00
CA THR A 277 28.44 6.01 -13.05
C THR A 277 27.07 6.09 -12.40
N THR A 278 26.39 4.95 -12.28
CA THR A 278 25.05 4.89 -11.67
C THR A 278 25.07 4.10 -10.37
N ARG A 279 24.37 4.60 -9.35
CA ARG A 279 24.05 3.86 -8.12
C ARG A 279 22.56 3.61 -8.02
N LYS A 280 22.18 2.44 -7.52
CA LYS A 280 20.78 2.02 -7.44
C LYS A 280 20.38 1.77 -6.00
N ALA A 281 19.32 2.43 -5.57
CA ALA A 281 18.57 2.11 -4.37
C ALA A 281 17.28 1.38 -4.76
N TYR A 282 16.80 0.52 -3.87
CA TYR A 282 15.56 -0.21 -4.07
C TYR A 282 14.54 0.16 -3.00
N ILE A 283 13.30 0.40 -3.44
CA ILE A 283 12.16 0.70 -2.59
C ILE A 283 11.16 -0.43 -2.78
N GLU A 284 10.72 -1.04 -1.70
CA GLU A 284 9.64 -2.02 -1.76
C GLU A 284 8.31 -1.31 -2.02
N VAL A 285 7.51 -1.83 -2.96
CA VAL A 285 6.18 -1.28 -3.22
C VAL A 285 5.31 -1.39 -1.98
N GLY A 286 5.24 -2.58 -1.38
CA GLY A 286 4.50 -2.85 -0.15
C GLY A 286 3.07 -2.32 -0.20
N ASP A 287 2.55 -1.89 0.95
CA ASP A 287 1.22 -1.28 1.05
C ASP A 287 1.23 0.25 0.74
N PHE A 288 2.06 0.72 -0.20
CA PHE A 288 2.12 2.13 -0.61
C PHE A 288 0.74 2.69 -0.98
N ALA A 289 -0.06 1.95 -1.75
CA ALA A 289 -1.41 2.37 -2.14
C ALA A 289 -2.33 2.59 -0.93
N ALA A 290 -2.24 1.73 0.09
CA ALA A 290 -3.01 1.85 1.32
C ALA A 290 -2.52 3.06 2.15
N GLY A 291 -1.20 3.23 2.28
CA GLY A 291 -0.60 4.39 2.92
C GLY A 291 -0.98 5.71 2.23
N ARG A 292 -1.04 5.73 0.90
CA ARG A 292 -1.47 6.90 0.13
C ARG A 292 -2.94 7.24 0.34
N ALA A 293 -3.79 6.22 0.44
CA ALA A 293 -5.21 6.39 0.74
C ALA A 293 -5.45 6.91 2.18
N PHE A 294 -4.62 6.51 3.15
CA PHE A 294 -4.67 7.02 4.54
C PHE A 294 -4.50 8.54 4.68
N LEU A 295 -3.83 9.17 3.71
CA LEU A 295 -3.52 10.60 3.69
C LEU A 295 -4.63 11.48 3.12
N ARG A 296 -5.74 10.89 2.65
CA ARG A 296 -6.87 11.61 2.08
C ARG A 296 -7.76 12.19 3.17
#